data_AF-A0A853F2F2-F1
#
_entry.id   AF-A0A853F2F2-F1
#
_cell.length_a   1.000
_cell.length_b   1.000
_cell.length_c   1.000
_cell.angle_alpha   90.00
_cell.angle_beta   90.00
_cell.angle_gamma   90.00
#
_symmetry.space_group_name_H-M   'P 1'
#
loop_
_entity.id
_entity.type
_entity.pdbx_description
1 polymer ?
#
loop_
_entity_poly.entity_id
_entity_poly.type
_entity_poly.pdbx_seq_one_letter_code
_entity_poly.pdbx_strand_id
1 'polypeptide(L)'
;MIGILINTNLLAVSVVNELFQIGESTVTIEIVQSNDAGLVFFHPHEDEKTSYEDVKKLINQHGGKLVSIKQQGKRLVEVKYQGKQYIFDPNRIFTPQGIKDTLIKYSSFHQQVAKDIQNFADRIASLVLGRLVVAVHNNYDKGYNISSYKNSDEVKYYYQNPKQGTGEFFYTTNDPFFNFAKVAGYNAVVQSKSVTNDGSFSVYAALKGVEYINLEVKRGEDSLEQEMLLFLMRYFANQYPNLPVKGWATLTKGDTIDLIAPSSATSKDSIDRTVKILEEFGFKISTKYAKIMPTKLNYANTDQYRANAFIQAMNNPDSQAVWVVKGGAGATRLLPKLLKYPAPKISKPLIGFSDVTGLHNFVNQQWKMPSLHAIVAGYNSEADAGINTNINIGESIKTVVDILLEQENKALFYSHLIPMNTSAKQATKIDGSLLGGNLTLVQSTLDTPFQARLDDRILILEDIGNSAHQLERILDNIRYSQLLNGVNAIILGEFIQTTQDKKAVIDMIDLVLQRFANGVDIPVFRGDFFGHSKLNHPMPLNTTTQIFKNGNDFSIKVNIK
;
A
#
# COMPACT_ATOMS: atom_id res chain seq x y z
N MET A 1 -2.15 13.87 20.20
CA MET A 1 -2.70 12.57 20.66
C MET A 1 -3.90 12.25 19.80
N ILE A 2 -3.75 11.32 18.86
CA ILE A 2 -4.82 10.85 17.97
C ILE A 2 -5.15 9.46 18.47
N GLY A 3 -6.39 9.26 18.97
CA GLY A 3 -6.86 7.95 19.36
C GLY A 3 -6.90 7.05 18.13
N ILE A 4 -6.05 6.03 18.11
CA ILE A 4 -6.15 4.92 17.17
C ILE A 4 -7.50 4.25 17.47
N LEU A 5 -8.49 4.49 16.61
CA LEU A 5 -9.82 3.92 16.75
C LEU A 5 -9.73 2.41 16.51
N ILE A 6 -9.68 1.66 17.61
CA ILE A 6 -9.66 0.19 17.72
C ILE A 6 -10.81 -0.43 16.89
N ASN A 7 -10.55 -1.53 16.20
CA ASN A 7 -11.58 -2.33 15.52
C ASN A 7 -12.51 -2.94 16.60
N THR A 8 -13.81 -2.64 16.59
CA THR A 8 -14.74 -3.09 17.65
C THR A 8 -15.31 -4.48 17.41
N ASN A 9 -15.12 -5.05 16.21
CA ASN A 9 -15.42 -6.46 15.94
C ASN A 9 -14.14 -7.27 16.13
N LEU A 10 -14.04 -7.92 17.29
CA LEU A 10 -12.96 -8.87 17.58
C LEU A 10 -13.26 -10.19 16.89
N LEU A 11 -12.28 -10.72 16.18
CA LEU A 11 -12.32 -12.06 15.59
C LEU A 11 -12.29 -13.12 16.70
N ALA A 12 -12.94 -14.26 16.44
CA ALA A 12 -12.79 -15.43 17.30
C ALA A 12 -11.34 -15.93 17.21
N VAL A 13 -10.70 -16.06 18.38
CA VAL A 13 -9.32 -16.52 18.50
C VAL A 13 -9.25 -17.70 19.44
N SER A 14 -8.62 -18.78 18.99
CA SER A 14 -8.32 -19.95 19.79
C SER A 14 -6.92 -19.85 20.38
N VAL A 15 -6.75 -20.33 21.61
CA VAL A 15 -5.44 -20.52 22.25
C VAL A 15 -5.24 -22.01 22.49
N VAL A 16 -4.18 -22.57 21.94
CA VAL A 16 -3.78 -23.97 22.10
C VAL A 16 -2.40 -24.03 22.75
N ASN A 17 -2.25 -24.86 23.77
CA ASN A 17 -0.97 -25.09 24.43
C ASN A 17 -0.47 -26.50 24.10
N GLU A 18 0.62 -26.59 23.35
CA GLU A 18 1.32 -27.85 23.10
C GLU A 18 2.42 -28.02 24.15
N LEU A 19 2.34 -29.10 24.92
CA LEU A 19 3.36 -29.46 25.90
C LEU A 19 4.44 -30.29 25.22
N PHE A 20 5.69 -29.83 25.29
CA PHE A 20 6.83 -30.50 24.68
C PHE A 20 7.83 -30.93 25.76
N GLN A 21 8.27 -32.20 25.73
CA GLN A 21 9.27 -32.70 26.67
C GLN A 21 10.68 -32.43 26.17
N ILE A 22 11.53 -31.88 27.03
CA ILE A 22 12.97 -31.74 26.83
C ILE A 22 13.65 -32.30 28.08
N GLY A 23 14.28 -33.46 27.94
CA GLY A 23 14.70 -34.26 29.09
C GLY A 23 13.52 -34.59 30.02
N GLU A 24 13.60 -34.14 31.27
CA GLU A 24 12.60 -34.33 32.32
C GLU A 24 11.68 -33.10 32.49
N SER A 25 11.88 -32.06 31.69
CA SER A 25 11.16 -30.79 31.80
C SER A 25 10.18 -30.60 30.65
N THR A 26 9.05 -30.00 30.98
CA THR A 26 8.02 -29.63 30.00
C THR A 26 8.17 -28.16 29.65
N VAL A 27 8.26 -27.86 28.35
CA VAL A 27 8.23 -26.52 27.79
C VAL A 27 6.95 -26.39 26.97
N THR A 28 6.26 -25.24 27.07
CA THR A 28 4.99 -25.04 26.38
C THR A 28 5.17 -24.20 25.13
N ILE A 29 4.61 -24.65 24.01
CA ILE A 29 4.39 -23.85 22.81
C ILE A 29 2.93 -23.38 22.84
N GLU A 30 2.72 -22.09 23.04
CA GLU A 30 1.39 -21.48 22.94
C GLU A 30 1.15 -21.02 21.51
N ILE A 31 0.00 -21.40 20.96
CA ILE A 31 -0.46 -21.04 19.63
C ILE A 31 -1.74 -20.23 19.80
N VAL A 32 -1.67 -18.95 19.45
CA VAL A 32 -2.82 -18.04 19.39
C VAL A 32 -3.19 -17.86 17.92
N GLN A 33 -4.40 -18.23 17.53
CA GLN A 33 -4.78 -18.23 16.11
C GLN A 33 -6.22 -17.75 15.91
N SER A 34 -6.40 -16.90 14.90
CA SER A 34 -7.72 -16.52 14.38
C SER A 34 -8.18 -17.48 13.29
N ASN A 35 -9.50 -17.57 13.10
CA ASN A 35 -10.09 -18.26 11.95
C ASN A 35 -9.72 -17.59 10.61
N ASP A 36 -9.43 -16.29 10.63
CA ASP A 36 -9.02 -15.55 9.44
C ASP A 36 -7.52 -15.70 9.20
N ALA A 37 -7.16 -15.94 7.94
CA ALA A 37 -5.76 -15.99 7.51
C ALA A 37 -5.08 -14.62 7.72
N GLY A 38 -3.78 -14.64 8.01
CA GLY A 38 -3.01 -13.43 8.26
C GLY A 38 -1.53 -13.71 8.45
N LEU A 39 -0.82 -12.74 9.04
CA LEU A 39 0.60 -12.89 9.36
C LEU A 39 0.84 -14.01 10.38
N VAL A 40 1.99 -14.67 10.24
CA VAL A 40 2.51 -15.62 11.23
C VAL A 40 3.58 -14.92 12.05
N PHE A 41 3.31 -14.78 13.34
CA PHE A 41 4.19 -14.15 14.32
C PHE A 41 4.93 -15.21 15.15
N PHE A 42 6.19 -14.94 15.46
CA PHE A 42 7.01 -15.74 16.35
C PHE A 42 7.49 -14.88 17.53
N HIS A 43 7.22 -15.37 18.74
CA HIS A 43 7.60 -14.71 19.98
C HIS A 43 8.44 -15.68 20.84
N PRO A 44 9.79 -15.61 20.71
CA PRO A 44 10.67 -16.60 21.32
C PRO A 44 10.89 -16.41 22.83
N HIS A 45 10.79 -15.20 23.37
CA HIS A 45 11.13 -14.91 24.78
C HIS A 45 9.89 -14.49 25.57
N GLU A 46 9.51 -15.23 26.60
CA GLU A 46 8.27 -14.95 27.35
C GLU A 46 8.35 -13.65 28.19
N ASP A 47 9.54 -13.18 28.53
CA ASP A 47 9.73 -11.94 29.29
C ASP A 47 9.36 -10.68 28.48
N GLU A 48 9.26 -10.78 27.15
CA GLU A 48 8.89 -9.70 26.21
C GLU A 48 7.36 -9.45 26.13
N LYS A 49 6.68 -9.47 27.28
CA LYS A 49 5.21 -9.47 27.42
C LYS A 49 4.44 -8.41 26.63
N THR A 50 5.00 -7.21 26.46
CA THR A 50 4.30 -6.12 25.75
C THR A 50 4.08 -6.47 24.27
N SER A 51 5.10 -7.02 23.58
CA SER A 51 4.99 -7.42 22.18
C SER A 51 4.00 -8.56 22.00
N TYR A 52 4.00 -9.52 22.94
CA TYR A 52 3.02 -10.59 22.95
C TYR A 52 1.58 -10.06 22.98
N GLU A 53 1.27 -9.15 23.91
CA GLU A 53 -0.08 -8.59 24.04
C GLU A 53 -0.47 -7.73 22.83
N ASP A 54 0.47 -6.97 22.26
CA ASP A 54 0.18 -6.13 21.10
C ASP A 54 -0.02 -6.93 19.81
N VAL A 55 0.75 -8.00 19.60
CA VAL A 55 0.50 -8.95 18.50
C VAL A 55 -0.84 -9.66 18.68
N LYS A 56 -1.17 -10.09 19.90
CA LYS A 56 -2.45 -10.75 20.18
C LYS A 56 -3.64 -9.83 19.94
N LYS A 57 -3.56 -8.55 20.34
CA LYS A 57 -4.58 -7.53 19.98
C LYS A 57 -4.72 -7.40 18.46
N LEU A 58 -3.60 -7.41 17.74
CA LEU A 58 -3.59 -7.28 16.29
C LEU A 58 -4.21 -8.51 15.60
N ILE A 59 -3.90 -9.73 16.05
CA ILE A 59 -4.54 -10.96 15.55
C ILE A 59 -6.05 -10.93 15.81
N ASN A 60 -6.49 -10.48 16.99
CA ASN A 60 -7.91 -10.33 17.29
C ASN A 60 -8.62 -9.34 16.35
N GLN A 61 -7.89 -8.40 15.74
CA GLN A 61 -8.48 -7.36 14.88
C GLN A 61 -8.34 -7.64 13.38
N HIS A 62 -7.31 -8.40 12.97
CA HIS A 62 -6.87 -8.51 11.59
C HIS A 62 -6.61 -9.95 11.12
N GLY A 63 -6.72 -10.94 12.00
CA GLY A 63 -6.45 -12.33 11.69
C GLY A 63 -4.97 -12.69 11.81
N GLY A 64 -4.65 -13.97 11.59
CA GLY A 64 -3.30 -14.50 11.68
C GLY A 64 -3.05 -15.44 12.85
N LYS A 65 -1.77 -15.72 13.11
CA LYS A 65 -1.30 -16.72 14.07
C LYS A 65 -0.06 -16.22 14.80
N LEU A 66 0.01 -16.45 16.09
CA LEU A 66 1.17 -16.19 16.94
C LEU A 66 1.61 -17.51 17.59
N VAL A 67 2.89 -17.82 17.45
CA VAL A 67 3.54 -18.94 18.13
C VAL A 67 4.49 -18.36 19.18
N SER A 68 4.22 -18.66 20.45
CA SER A 68 5.00 -18.18 21.59
C SER A 68 5.57 -19.35 22.38
N ILE A 69 6.82 -19.23 22.80
CA ILE A 69 7.41 -20.15 23.76
C ILE A 69 7.08 -19.65 25.17
N LYS A 70 6.65 -20.54 26.07
CA LYS A 70 6.36 -20.22 27.47
C LYS A 70 7.29 -21.00 28.40
N GLN A 71 7.93 -20.27 29.30
CA GLN A 71 8.85 -20.70 30.35
C GLN A 71 8.73 -19.80 31.60
N GLN A 72 7.58 -19.82 32.28
CA GLN A 72 7.40 -19.17 33.59
C GLN A 72 7.80 -17.68 33.64
N GLY A 73 7.71 -16.97 32.52
CA GLY A 73 8.09 -15.56 32.37
C GLY A 73 9.59 -15.29 32.28
N LYS A 74 10.43 -16.30 32.02
CA LYS A 74 11.88 -16.16 31.86
C LYS A 74 12.27 -15.99 30.39
N ARG A 75 13.42 -15.34 30.16
CA ARG A 75 14.07 -15.23 28.84
C ARG A 75 14.67 -16.53 28.34
N LEU A 76 15.44 -17.19 29.23
CA LEU A 76 16.16 -18.44 28.92
C LEU A 76 15.30 -19.63 29.32
N VAL A 77 15.41 -20.70 28.54
CA VAL A 77 14.77 -21.98 28.84
C VAL A 77 15.68 -22.79 29.75
N GLU A 78 15.11 -23.31 30.83
CA GLU A 78 15.79 -24.10 31.84
C GLU A 78 15.13 -25.48 31.91
N VAL A 79 15.90 -26.52 31.64
CA VAL A 79 15.43 -27.91 31.63
C VAL A 79 16.32 -28.80 32.48
N LYS A 80 15.79 -29.93 32.94
CA LYS A 80 16.51 -30.95 33.70
C LYS A 80 16.68 -32.22 32.88
N TYR A 81 17.83 -32.86 33.02
CA TYR A 81 18.07 -34.20 32.48
C TYR A 81 19.09 -34.92 33.37
N GLN A 82 18.73 -36.10 33.87
CA GLN A 82 19.53 -36.89 34.81
C GLN A 82 19.94 -36.09 36.05
N GLY A 83 19.01 -35.30 36.59
CA GLY A 83 19.24 -34.45 37.77
C GLY A 83 20.14 -33.22 37.52
N LYS A 84 20.70 -33.03 36.32
CA LYS A 84 21.49 -31.85 35.95
C LYS A 84 20.63 -30.82 35.21
N GLN A 85 20.86 -29.54 35.48
CA GLN A 85 20.19 -28.42 34.79
C GLN A 85 20.94 -28.03 33.51
N TYR A 86 20.18 -27.77 32.45
CA TYR A 86 20.64 -27.26 31.16
C TYR A 86 19.87 -26.00 30.83
N ILE A 87 20.60 -24.98 30.35
CA ILE A 87 20.05 -23.65 30.06
C ILE A 87 20.40 -23.30 28.62
N PHE A 88 19.43 -22.75 27.89
CA PHE A 88 19.63 -22.28 26.53
C PHE A 88 18.73 -21.10 26.18
N ASP A 89 19.17 -20.29 25.22
CA ASP A 89 18.38 -19.24 24.60
C ASP A 89 17.45 -19.86 23.53
N PRO A 90 16.11 -19.70 23.63
CA PRO A 90 15.15 -20.28 22.70
C PRO A 90 15.21 -19.68 21.28
N ASN A 91 15.86 -18.54 21.08
CA ASN A 91 16.14 -17.98 19.76
C ASN A 91 17.56 -18.34 19.26
N ARG A 92 18.18 -19.40 19.77
CA ARG A 92 19.51 -19.88 19.32
C ARG A 92 19.52 -21.37 18.97
N ILE A 93 18.35 -21.99 18.83
CA ILE A 93 18.20 -23.45 18.73
C ILE A 93 17.87 -23.96 17.32
N PHE A 94 17.80 -23.11 16.31
CA PHE A 94 17.31 -23.50 14.99
C PHE A 94 18.38 -24.12 14.08
N THR A 95 19.62 -24.22 14.56
CA THR A 95 20.69 -24.95 13.88
C THR A 95 21.46 -25.83 14.87
N PRO A 96 22.03 -26.97 14.42
CA PRO A 96 22.83 -27.83 15.31
C PRO A 96 24.01 -27.10 15.97
N GLN A 97 24.65 -26.18 15.23
CA GLN A 97 25.74 -25.34 15.74
C GLN A 97 25.23 -24.39 16.83
N GLY A 98 24.10 -23.72 16.59
CA GLY A 98 23.47 -22.84 17.58
C GLY A 98 23.08 -23.55 18.87
N ILE A 99 22.47 -24.74 18.77
CA ILE A 99 22.12 -25.58 19.94
C ILE A 99 23.36 -25.89 20.77
N LYS A 100 24.46 -26.28 20.11
CA LYS A 100 25.72 -26.55 20.78
C LYS A 100 26.26 -25.31 21.48
N ASP A 101 26.30 -24.18 20.79
CA ASP A 101 26.90 -22.93 21.30
C ASP A 101 26.09 -22.34 22.45
N THR A 102 24.76 -22.34 22.36
CA THR A 102 23.88 -21.83 23.42
C THR A 102 23.97 -22.68 24.69
N LEU A 103 24.03 -24.02 24.55
CA LEU A 103 24.23 -24.93 25.69
C LEU A 103 25.58 -24.71 26.36
N ILE A 104 26.66 -24.56 25.57
CA ILE A 104 28.00 -24.29 26.11
C ILE A 104 28.05 -22.94 26.81
N LYS A 105 27.42 -21.91 26.22
CA LYS A 105 27.42 -20.55 26.76
C LYS A 105 26.75 -20.44 28.13
N TYR A 106 25.62 -21.13 28.32
CA TYR A 106 24.81 -20.98 29.53
C TYR A 106 24.86 -22.19 30.49
N SER A 107 25.38 -23.34 30.05
CA SER A 107 25.47 -24.56 30.88
C SER A 107 26.58 -25.53 30.41
N SER A 108 26.23 -26.66 29.80
CA SER A 108 27.17 -27.65 29.23
C SER A 108 26.50 -28.43 28.11
N PHE A 109 27.28 -28.87 27.11
CA PHE A 109 26.75 -29.70 26.03
C PHE A 109 26.41 -31.12 26.51
N HIS A 110 25.23 -31.62 26.12
CA HIS A 110 24.83 -33.02 26.27
C HIS A 110 24.04 -33.47 25.04
N GLN A 111 24.41 -34.63 24.47
CA GLN A 111 23.92 -35.06 23.16
C GLN A 111 22.40 -35.31 23.15
N GLN A 112 21.85 -36.00 24.17
CA GLN A 112 20.41 -36.26 24.22
C GLN A 112 19.60 -34.97 24.41
N VAL A 113 20.09 -34.04 25.25
CA VAL A 113 19.43 -32.76 25.48
C VAL A 113 19.44 -31.92 24.21
N ALA A 114 20.56 -31.89 23.49
CA ALA A 114 20.66 -31.22 22.19
C ALA A 114 19.70 -31.81 21.15
N LYS A 115 19.50 -33.14 21.14
CA LYS A 115 18.53 -33.80 20.25
C LYS A 115 17.09 -33.41 20.59
N ASP A 116 16.74 -33.40 21.88
CA ASP A 116 15.40 -33.00 22.32
C ASP A 116 15.13 -31.52 21.99
N ILE A 117 16.13 -30.65 22.17
CA ILE A 117 16.07 -29.23 21.76
C ILE A 117 15.90 -29.10 20.24
N GLN A 118 16.59 -29.91 19.43
CA GLN A 118 16.41 -29.89 17.97
C GLN A 118 14.98 -30.28 17.59
N ASN A 119 14.41 -31.34 18.18
CA ASN A 119 13.03 -31.73 17.92
C ASN A 119 12.03 -30.63 18.31
N PHE A 120 12.30 -29.94 19.42
CA PHE A 120 11.52 -28.79 19.87
C PHE A 120 11.60 -27.62 18.86
N ALA A 121 12.81 -27.30 18.38
CA ALA A 121 13.04 -26.28 17.37
C ALA A 121 12.35 -26.63 16.04
N ASP A 122 12.42 -27.89 15.62
CA ASP A 122 11.76 -28.40 14.41
C ASP A 122 10.23 -28.29 14.52
N ARG A 123 9.66 -28.58 15.71
CA ARG A 123 8.23 -28.39 15.95
C ARG A 123 7.83 -26.92 15.84
N ILE A 124 8.56 -26.01 16.48
CA ILE A 124 8.33 -24.57 16.36
C ILE A 124 8.42 -24.16 14.89
N ALA A 125 9.48 -24.54 14.20
CA ALA A 125 9.68 -24.24 12.78
C ALA A 125 8.49 -24.74 11.93
N SER A 126 7.96 -25.94 12.20
CA SER A 126 6.76 -26.44 11.48
C SER A 126 5.51 -25.59 11.70
N LEU A 127 5.42 -24.88 12.83
CA LEU A 127 4.30 -24.02 13.18
C LEU A 127 4.46 -22.60 12.61
N VAL A 128 5.69 -22.11 12.48
CA VAL A 128 5.95 -20.73 12.04
C VAL A 128 6.35 -20.60 10.57
N LEU A 129 7.01 -21.61 9.99
CA LEU A 129 7.50 -21.52 8.61
C LEU A 129 6.30 -21.39 7.66
N GLY A 130 6.31 -20.26 6.95
CA GLY A 130 5.37 -19.92 5.89
C GLY A 130 6.09 -19.07 4.85
N ARG A 131 5.35 -18.28 4.08
CA ARG A 131 5.96 -17.40 3.08
C ARG A 131 6.70 -16.20 3.71
N LEU A 132 6.16 -15.67 4.80
CA LEU A 132 6.76 -14.60 5.61
C LEU A 132 6.55 -14.90 7.10
N VAL A 133 7.62 -14.79 7.88
CA VAL A 133 7.58 -14.86 9.35
C VAL A 133 7.91 -13.50 9.95
N VAL A 134 7.12 -13.07 10.92
CA VAL A 134 7.37 -11.86 11.70
C VAL A 134 7.80 -12.23 13.11
N ALA A 135 9.07 -12.03 13.45
CA ALA A 135 9.50 -12.03 14.84
C ALA A 135 9.21 -10.67 15.48
N VAL A 136 8.83 -10.69 16.75
CA VAL A 136 8.67 -9.49 17.55
C VAL A 136 9.58 -9.58 18.77
N HIS A 137 10.32 -8.51 19.00
CA HIS A 137 11.29 -8.43 20.08
C HIS A 137 11.18 -7.09 20.80
N ASN A 138 11.11 -7.18 22.13
CA ASN A 138 11.27 -6.02 23.01
C ASN A 138 12.64 -6.03 23.63
N ASN A 139 13.47 -5.07 23.21
CA ASN A 139 14.84 -5.05 23.66
C ASN A 139 15.04 -4.24 24.95
N TYR A 140 15.81 -4.83 25.86
CA TYR A 140 16.19 -4.27 27.16
C TYR A 140 17.61 -3.67 27.16
N ASP A 141 18.43 -4.00 26.14
CA ASP A 141 19.80 -3.52 26.02
C ASP A 141 19.83 -2.14 25.35
N LYS A 142 20.27 -1.11 26.10
CA LYS A 142 20.46 0.25 25.56
C LYS A 142 21.54 0.31 24.48
N GLY A 143 22.47 -0.65 24.44
CA GLY A 143 23.55 -0.73 23.47
C GLY A 143 23.13 -1.30 22.12
N TYR A 144 22.09 -2.15 22.07
CA TYR A 144 21.60 -2.72 20.82
C TYR A 144 20.53 -1.80 20.20
N ASN A 145 20.91 -1.22 19.07
CA ASN A 145 20.13 -0.24 18.33
C ASN A 145 20.61 -0.27 16.88
N ILE A 146 19.91 0.35 15.93
CA ILE A 146 20.31 0.26 14.51
C ILE A 146 21.78 0.68 14.25
N SER A 147 22.34 1.57 15.05
CA SER A 147 23.72 2.03 14.88
C SER A 147 24.76 0.94 15.19
N SER A 148 24.40 -0.13 15.93
CA SER A 148 25.31 -1.26 16.17
C SER A 148 25.64 -2.03 14.90
N TYR A 149 24.78 -1.94 13.88
CA TYR A 149 25.00 -2.57 12.57
C TYR A 149 25.88 -1.74 11.64
N LYS A 150 26.27 -0.53 12.05
CA LYS A 150 27.15 0.31 11.25
C LYS A 150 28.51 -0.39 11.11
N ASN A 151 28.85 -0.79 9.88
CA ASN A 151 30.06 -1.56 9.54
C ASN A 151 30.07 -3.01 10.03
N SER A 152 28.91 -3.62 10.30
CA SER A 152 28.82 -5.05 10.61
C SER A 152 28.79 -5.89 9.33
N ASP A 153 29.57 -6.97 9.27
CA ASP A 153 29.52 -7.96 8.17
C ASP A 153 28.24 -8.80 8.18
N GLU A 154 27.46 -8.72 9.28
CA GLU A 154 26.16 -9.38 9.43
C GLU A 154 25.06 -8.72 8.61
N VAL A 155 25.31 -7.53 8.04
CA VAL A 155 24.30 -6.75 7.30
C VAL A 155 24.74 -6.45 5.88
N LYS A 156 23.82 -6.62 4.93
CA LYS A 156 24.03 -6.31 3.51
C LYS A 156 23.97 -4.80 3.27
N TYR A 157 22.97 -4.15 3.87
CA TYR A 157 22.84 -2.70 3.94
C TYR A 157 21.88 -2.31 5.07
N TYR A 158 22.03 -1.07 5.54
CA TYR A 158 21.17 -0.49 6.56
C TYR A 158 20.71 0.90 6.13
N TYR A 159 19.57 1.33 6.68
CA TYR A 159 19.06 2.68 6.55
C TYR A 159 18.64 3.18 7.92
N GLN A 160 19.28 4.26 8.37
CA GLN A 160 18.90 4.99 9.58
C GLN A 160 18.24 6.30 9.17
N ASN A 161 16.97 6.46 9.54
CA ASN A 161 16.25 7.70 9.33
C ASN A 161 16.78 8.77 10.30
N PRO A 162 17.31 9.91 9.82
CA PRO A 162 17.82 10.96 10.69
C PRO A 162 16.76 11.62 11.59
N LYS A 163 15.47 11.37 11.31
CA LYS A 163 14.34 11.90 12.09
C LYS A 163 13.74 10.87 13.06
N GLN A 164 14.18 9.62 13.04
CA GLN A 164 13.74 8.58 13.98
C GLN A 164 14.80 8.38 15.06
N GLY A 165 14.38 7.99 16.28
CA GLY A 165 15.28 7.43 17.28
C GLY A 165 15.99 6.17 16.76
N THR A 166 17.02 5.69 17.43
CA THR A 166 17.81 4.53 16.98
C THR A 166 17.32 3.19 17.50
N GLY A 167 16.41 3.20 18.48
CA GLY A 167 15.99 2.01 19.20
C GLY A 167 15.09 1.09 18.40
N GLU A 168 14.23 1.68 17.59
CA GLU A 168 13.15 0.99 16.89
C GLU A 168 13.53 0.84 15.42
N PHE A 169 13.59 -0.40 14.95
CA PHE A 169 13.97 -0.69 13.57
C PHE A 169 13.46 -2.05 13.13
N PHE A 170 13.39 -2.23 11.81
CA PHE A 170 13.16 -3.54 11.22
C PHE A 170 14.48 -4.21 10.89
N TYR A 171 14.62 -5.49 11.22
CA TYR A 171 15.69 -6.36 10.71
C TYR A 171 15.07 -7.38 9.76
N THR A 172 15.52 -7.48 8.51
CA THR A 172 14.84 -8.31 7.51
C THR A 172 15.79 -9.06 6.58
N THR A 173 15.30 -10.15 6.00
CA THR A 173 15.91 -10.83 4.84
C THR A 173 15.27 -10.41 3.51
N ASN A 174 14.27 -9.52 3.54
CA ASN A 174 13.42 -9.15 2.41
C ASN A 174 13.77 -7.75 1.86
N ASP A 175 14.40 -7.72 0.68
CA ASP A 175 14.82 -6.49 -0.01
C ASP A 175 13.63 -5.56 -0.38
N PRO A 176 12.53 -6.08 -0.99
CA PRO A 176 11.32 -5.28 -1.20
C PRO A 176 10.76 -4.63 0.07
N PHE A 177 10.72 -5.36 1.19
CA PHE A 177 10.25 -4.82 2.47
C PHE A 177 11.19 -3.75 3.02
N PHE A 178 12.51 -3.95 2.92
CA PHE A 178 13.48 -2.93 3.32
C PHE A 178 13.23 -1.60 2.58
N ASN A 179 13.04 -1.66 1.26
CA ASN A 179 12.72 -0.47 0.46
C ASN A 179 11.39 0.15 0.88
N PHE A 180 10.37 -0.67 1.15
CA PHE A 180 9.06 -0.23 1.65
C PHE A 180 9.19 0.51 2.98
N ALA A 181 9.90 -0.05 3.97
CA ALA A 181 10.16 0.54 5.28
C ALA A 181 10.99 1.83 5.20
N LYS A 182 12.07 1.81 4.41
CA LYS A 182 12.93 2.97 4.16
C LYS A 182 12.15 4.15 3.58
N VAL A 183 11.34 3.90 2.55
CA VAL A 183 10.53 4.95 1.90
C VAL A 183 9.47 5.48 2.86
N ALA A 184 8.83 4.63 3.66
CA ALA A 184 7.95 5.10 4.72
C ALA A 184 8.70 5.95 5.75
N GLY A 185 10.02 5.80 5.89
CA GLY A 185 10.84 6.51 6.86
C GLY A 185 10.91 5.78 8.20
N TYR A 186 11.04 4.46 8.15
CA TYR A 186 11.47 3.64 9.28
C TYR A 186 12.93 3.22 9.11
N ASN A 187 13.63 3.11 10.21
CA ASN A 187 14.90 2.44 10.32
C ASN A 187 14.76 0.99 9.89
N ALA A 188 15.67 0.52 9.04
CA ALA A 188 15.66 -0.84 8.55
C ALA A 188 17.07 -1.37 8.30
N VAL A 189 17.24 -2.68 8.43
CA VAL A 189 18.49 -3.40 8.22
C VAL A 189 18.20 -4.65 7.40
N VAL A 190 19.05 -4.94 6.42
CA VAL A 190 18.99 -6.21 5.68
C VAL A 190 20.11 -7.13 6.12
N GLN A 191 19.75 -8.36 6.50
CA GLN A 191 20.68 -9.43 6.84
C GLN A 191 21.60 -9.77 5.66
N SER A 192 22.89 -9.89 5.95
CA SER A 192 23.89 -10.37 5.01
C SER A 192 23.71 -11.87 4.74
N LYS A 193 23.99 -12.30 3.51
CA LYS A 193 24.10 -13.74 3.20
C LYS A 193 25.29 -14.41 3.92
N SER A 194 26.25 -13.61 4.39
CA SER A 194 27.45 -14.06 5.12
C SER A 194 27.29 -13.96 6.64
N VAL A 195 26.08 -13.75 7.15
CA VAL A 195 25.83 -13.69 8.60
C VAL A 195 26.33 -14.95 9.29
N THR A 196 26.97 -14.77 10.45
CA THR A 196 27.45 -15.90 11.27
C THR A 196 26.27 -16.76 11.69
N ASN A 197 26.40 -18.08 11.57
CA ASN A 197 25.37 -19.00 12.05
C ASN A 197 25.39 -19.07 13.58
N ASP A 198 24.54 -18.28 14.20
CA ASP A 198 24.35 -18.19 15.65
C ASP A 198 23.12 -18.99 16.15
N GLY A 199 22.47 -19.76 15.27
CA GLY A 199 21.28 -20.54 15.59
C GLY A 199 19.97 -19.75 15.67
N SER A 200 19.96 -18.45 15.34
CA SER A 200 18.73 -17.66 15.33
C SER A 200 17.73 -18.11 14.30
N PHE A 201 16.45 -17.80 14.58
CA PHE A 201 15.40 -18.06 13.61
C PHE A 201 15.61 -17.26 12.31
N SER A 202 16.21 -16.06 12.36
CA SER A 202 16.52 -15.27 11.17
C SER A 202 17.50 -15.99 10.24
N VAL A 203 18.61 -16.50 10.80
CA VAL A 203 19.59 -17.33 10.07
C VAL A 203 18.92 -18.57 9.52
N TYR A 204 18.12 -19.27 10.32
CA TYR A 204 17.39 -20.44 9.87
C TYR A 204 16.41 -20.14 8.73
N ALA A 205 15.64 -19.06 8.83
CA ALA A 205 14.73 -18.62 7.77
C ALA A 205 15.48 -18.30 6.47
N ALA A 206 16.63 -17.59 6.56
CA ALA A 206 17.48 -17.34 5.41
C ALA A 206 18.00 -18.63 4.76
N LEU A 207 18.45 -19.61 5.55
CA LEU A 207 18.88 -20.93 5.06
C LEU A 207 17.75 -21.72 4.40
N LYS A 208 16.50 -21.50 4.81
CA LYS A 208 15.30 -22.13 4.23
C LYS A 208 14.70 -21.33 3.07
N GLY A 209 15.25 -20.18 2.71
CA GLY A 209 14.69 -19.30 1.68
C GLY A 209 13.36 -18.68 2.07
N VAL A 210 13.09 -18.54 3.36
CA VAL A 210 11.86 -17.95 3.91
C VAL A 210 12.08 -16.47 4.21
N GLU A 211 11.13 -15.63 3.81
CA GLU A 211 11.16 -14.22 4.13
C GLU A 211 10.99 -14.02 5.64
N TYR A 212 11.84 -13.18 6.22
CA TYR A 212 11.86 -12.91 7.64
C TYR A 212 11.88 -11.40 7.88
N ILE A 213 11.04 -10.95 8.78
CA ILE A 213 11.06 -9.59 9.32
C ILE A 213 11.05 -9.70 10.82
N ASN A 214 11.94 -8.99 11.47
CA ASN A 214 11.97 -8.81 12.90
C ASN A 214 11.68 -7.36 13.22
N LEU A 215 10.73 -7.15 14.12
CA LEU A 215 10.43 -5.85 14.70
C LEU A 215 11.14 -5.73 16.05
N GLU A 216 12.11 -4.84 16.11
CA GLU A 216 12.84 -4.50 17.33
C GLU A 216 12.30 -3.18 17.89
N VAL A 217 11.80 -3.21 19.13
CA VAL A 217 11.26 -2.03 19.82
C VAL A 217 11.87 -1.90 21.23
N LYS A 218 12.12 -0.67 21.66
CA LYS A 218 12.42 -0.40 23.08
C LYS A 218 11.15 -0.44 23.93
N ARG A 219 11.25 -1.07 25.09
CA ARG A 219 10.16 -1.13 26.06
C ARG A 219 9.66 0.27 26.48
N GLY A 220 8.35 0.49 26.40
CA GLY A 220 7.67 1.71 26.86
C GLY A 220 7.25 2.69 25.76
N GLU A 221 7.56 2.40 24.49
CA GLU A 221 7.07 3.16 23.33
C GLU A 221 5.91 2.45 22.60
N ASP A 222 4.87 2.05 23.35
CA ASP A 222 3.73 1.25 22.87
C ASP A 222 3.04 1.82 21.61
N SER A 223 3.06 3.14 21.43
CA SER A 223 2.44 3.78 20.26
C SER A 223 3.21 3.56 18.96
N LEU A 224 4.54 3.53 19.00
CA LEU A 224 5.37 3.36 17.80
C LEU A 224 5.43 1.88 17.38
N GLU A 225 5.47 0.96 18.35
CA GLU A 225 5.34 -0.48 18.10
C GLU A 225 4.05 -0.80 17.34
N GLN A 226 2.91 -0.30 17.83
CA GLN A 226 1.63 -0.50 17.17
C GLN A 226 1.59 0.10 15.76
N GLU A 227 2.21 1.28 15.56
CA GLU A 227 2.32 1.88 14.23
C GLU A 227 3.13 1.00 13.27
N MET A 228 4.27 0.48 13.73
CA MET A 228 5.15 -0.42 12.96
C MET A 228 4.51 -1.78 12.68
N LEU A 229 3.78 -2.35 13.64
CA LEU A 229 3.02 -3.59 13.46
C LEU A 229 1.88 -3.42 12.43
N LEU A 230 1.13 -2.33 12.49
CA LEU A 230 0.10 -2.02 11.49
C LEU A 230 0.71 -1.77 10.10
N PHE A 231 1.92 -1.18 10.05
CA PHE A 231 2.68 -1.03 8.81
C PHE A 231 3.10 -2.38 8.21
N LEU A 232 3.55 -3.34 9.03
CA LEU A 232 3.82 -4.71 8.58
C LEU A 232 2.57 -5.40 8.01
N MET A 233 1.44 -5.25 8.69
CA MET A 233 0.18 -5.81 8.20
C MET A 233 -0.21 -5.25 6.84
N ARG A 234 0.00 -3.94 6.62
CA ARG A 234 -0.23 -3.31 5.31
C ARG A 234 0.68 -3.89 4.24
N TYR A 235 1.97 -4.02 4.52
CA TYR A 235 2.91 -4.65 3.59
C TYR A 235 2.43 -6.06 3.21
N PHE A 236 2.07 -6.89 4.20
CA PHE A 236 1.57 -8.23 3.96
C PHE A 236 0.28 -8.25 3.14
N ALA A 237 -0.73 -7.46 3.51
CA ALA A 237 -2.01 -7.39 2.81
C ALA A 237 -1.87 -6.97 1.34
N ASN A 238 -0.86 -6.17 1.01
CA ASN A 238 -0.55 -5.84 -0.37
C ASN A 238 0.00 -7.04 -1.16
N GLN A 239 0.87 -7.84 -0.54
CA GLN A 239 1.50 -9.01 -1.18
C GLN A 239 0.54 -10.19 -1.36
N TYR A 240 -0.52 -10.28 -0.54
CA TYR A 240 -1.40 -11.45 -0.46
C TYR A 240 -2.89 -11.05 -0.41
N PRO A 241 -3.46 -10.56 -1.52
CA PRO A 241 -4.79 -9.95 -1.49
C PRO A 241 -5.91 -10.99 -1.37
N ASN A 242 -6.72 -10.87 -0.31
CA ASN A 242 -8.09 -11.39 -0.16
C ASN A 242 -8.94 -10.43 0.71
N LEU A 243 -8.70 -9.13 0.62
CA LEU A 243 -9.49 -8.13 1.35
C LEU A 243 -10.71 -7.69 0.51
N PRO A 244 -11.90 -7.60 1.09
CA PRO A 244 -13.09 -7.15 0.36
C PRO A 244 -12.92 -5.70 -0.11
N VAL A 245 -13.17 -5.46 -1.40
CA VAL A 245 -13.31 -4.12 -1.96
C VAL A 245 -14.51 -3.46 -1.29
N LYS A 246 -14.28 -2.36 -0.57
CA LYS A 246 -15.35 -1.59 0.07
C LYS A 246 -15.77 -0.45 -0.84
N GLY A 247 -16.91 -0.58 -1.50
CA GLY A 247 -17.60 0.54 -2.14
C GLY A 247 -17.91 1.68 -1.18
N TRP A 248 -18.24 2.86 -1.70
CA TRP A 248 -18.70 4.00 -0.89
C TRP A 248 -20.24 4.07 -0.83
N ALA A 249 -20.78 4.77 0.18
CA ALA A 249 -22.21 5.00 0.29
C ALA A 249 -22.68 6.08 -0.70
N THR A 250 -23.91 5.97 -1.21
CA THR A 250 -24.54 7.04 -2.00
C THR A 250 -24.65 8.33 -1.19
N LEU A 251 -24.40 9.47 -1.82
CA LEU A 251 -24.60 10.78 -1.20
C LEU A 251 -26.05 11.26 -1.43
N THR A 252 -26.51 12.11 -0.53
CA THR A 252 -27.79 12.81 -0.60
C THR A 252 -27.58 14.31 -0.45
N LYS A 253 -28.57 15.11 -0.86
CA LYS A 253 -28.55 16.55 -0.62
C LYS A 253 -28.49 16.81 0.89
N GLY A 254 -27.59 17.70 1.32
CA GLY A 254 -27.30 18.00 2.71
C GLY A 254 -26.07 17.27 3.26
N ASP A 255 -25.55 16.26 2.55
CA ASP A 255 -24.29 15.60 2.88
C ASP A 255 -23.09 16.53 2.69
N THR A 256 -22.01 16.24 3.40
CA THR A 256 -20.82 17.08 3.42
C THR A 256 -19.75 16.54 2.47
N ILE A 257 -19.16 17.43 1.68
CA ILE A 257 -17.97 17.16 0.87
C ILE A 257 -16.79 17.94 1.45
N ASP A 258 -15.70 17.23 1.77
CA ASP A 258 -14.45 17.87 2.15
C ASP A 258 -13.63 18.23 0.90
N LEU A 259 -13.31 19.51 0.75
CA LEU A 259 -12.34 19.97 -0.23
C LEU A 259 -10.92 19.82 0.32
N ILE A 260 -10.01 19.32 -0.53
CA ILE A 260 -8.57 19.21 -0.22
C ILE A 260 -7.71 19.82 -1.33
N ALA A 261 -6.52 20.27 -0.96
CA ALA A 261 -5.52 20.80 -1.90
C ALA A 261 -4.19 20.02 -1.77
N PRO A 262 -4.13 18.76 -2.26
CA PRO A 262 -2.96 17.92 -2.12
C PRO A 262 -1.87 18.22 -3.15
N SER A 263 -2.08 19.13 -4.09
CA SER A 263 -1.20 19.39 -5.25
C SER A 263 -0.75 20.86 -5.31
N SER A 264 -0.87 21.50 -6.48
CA SER A 264 -0.52 22.90 -6.69
C SER A 264 -1.50 23.85 -6.00
N ALA A 265 -1.01 25.05 -5.66
CA ALA A 265 -1.83 26.10 -5.11
C ALA A 265 -2.89 26.60 -6.09
N THR A 266 -3.99 27.06 -5.52
CA THR A 266 -5.08 27.76 -6.22
C THR A 266 -5.42 29.06 -5.50
N SER A 267 -6.20 29.93 -6.13
CA SER A 267 -6.66 31.17 -5.50
C SER A 267 -7.80 30.92 -4.52
N LYS A 268 -7.96 31.81 -3.54
CA LYS A 268 -9.11 31.80 -2.64
C LYS A 268 -10.43 31.93 -3.43
N ASP A 269 -10.47 32.82 -4.41
CA ASP A 269 -11.63 33.02 -5.27
C ASP A 269 -12.05 31.74 -6.02
N SER A 270 -11.09 30.91 -6.43
CA SER A 270 -11.38 29.61 -7.05
C SER A 270 -12.09 28.67 -6.07
N ILE A 271 -11.63 28.61 -4.83
CA ILE A 271 -12.26 27.82 -3.76
C ILE A 271 -13.66 28.37 -3.46
N ASP A 272 -13.81 29.69 -3.27
CA ASP A 272 -15.09 30.31 -2.92
C ASP A 272 -16.14 30.10 -4.02
N ARG A 273 -15.75 30.17 -5.30
CA ARG A 273 -16.63 29.81 -6.43
C ARG A 273 -17.03 28.34 -6.43
N THR A 274 -16.07 27.45 -6.15
CA THR A 274 -16.31 26.00 -6.07
C THR A 274 -17.32 25.67 -4.99
N VAL A 275 -17.16 26.26 -3.81
CA VAL A 275 -18.08 26.13 -2.68
C VAL A 275 -19.48 26.51 -3.12
N LYS A 276 -19.64 27.72 -3.69
CA LYS A 276 -20.94 28.22 -4.13
C LYS A 276 -21.63 27.27 -5.13
N ILE A 277 -20.90 26.80 -6.14
CA ILE A 277 -21.45 25.90 -7.18
C ILE A 277 -21.91 24.58 -6.55
N LEU A 278 -21.10 23.96 -5.68
CA LEU A 278 -21.46 22.68 -5.07
C LEU A 278 -22.60 22.82 -4.04
N GLU A 279 -22.72 23.97 -3.37
CA GLU A 279 -23.86 24.31 -2.52
C GLU A 279 -25.15 24.47 -3.34
N GLU A 280 -25.09 25.02 -4.56
CA GLU A 280 -26.23 25.09 -5.49
C GLU A 280 -26.72 23.68 -5.90
N PHE A 281 -25.82 22.69 -5.95
CA PHE A 281 -26.19 21.28 -6.13
C PHE A 281 -26.77 20.61 -4.86
N GLY A 282 -26.73 21.31 -3.73
CA GLY A 282 -27.37 20.91 -2.47
C GLY A 282 -26.44 20.21 -1.48
N PHE A 283 -25.12 20.29 -1.64
CA PHE A 283 -24.16 19.75 -0.66
C PHE A 283 -23.71 20.80 0.36
N LYS A 284 -23.23 20.35 1.52
CA LYS A 284 -22.46 21.19 2.45
C LYS A 284 -20.97 21.07 2.10
N ILE A 285 -20.26 22.18 2.00
CA ILE A 285 -18.85 22.15 1.61
C ILE A 285 -17.94 22.55 2.76
N SER A 286 -17.00 21.67 3.10
CA SER A 286 -15.98 21.92 4.11
C SER A 286 -14.65 22.25 3.43
N THR A 287 -14.11 23.43 3.72
CA THR A 287 -12.80 23.90 3.23
C THR A 287 -11.68 23.71 4.26
N LYS A 288 -11.98 23.06 5.39
CA LYS A 288 -11.06 22.85 6.53
C LYS A 288 -9.70 22.27 6.13
N TYR A 289 -9.70 21.42 5.10
CA TYR A 289 -8.53 20.69 4.62
C TYR A 289 -7.94 21.26 3.32
N ALA A 290 -8.46 22.39 2.82
CA ALA A 290 -8.02 23.06 1.60
C ALA A 290 -7.25 24.37 1.87
N LYS A 291 -6.58 24.51 3.02
CA LYS A 291 -5.85 25.75 3.36
C LYS A 291 -4.67 25.97 2.43
N ILE A 292 -4.70 27.10 1.72
CA ILE A 292 -3.65 27.51 0.80
C ILE A 292 -2.61 28.41 1.50
N MET A 293 -1.37 27.94 1.54
CA MET A 293 -0.17 28.68 1.93
C MET A 293 0.95 28.29 0.95
N PRO A 294 1.01 28.94 -0.23
CA PRO A 294 1.83 28.45 -1.33
C PRO A 294 3.31 28.39 -0.98
N THR A 295 3.96 27.29 -1.35
CA THR A 295 5.42 27.16 -1.25
C THR A 295 6.11 27.88 -2.42
N LYS A 296 7.43 28.00 -2.38
CA LYS A 296 8.22 28.54 -3.51
C LYS A 296 8.07 27.75 -4.82
N LEU A 297 7.73 26.46 -4.74
CA LEU A 297 7.44 25.61 -5.89
C LEU A 297 5.94 25.57 -6.23
N ASN A 298 5.16 26.53 -5.70
CA ASN A 298 3.73 26.67 -5.93
C ASN A 298 2.87 25.46 -5.49
N TYR A 299 3.36 24.59 -4.59
CA TYR A 299 2.50 23.62 -3.90
C TYR A 299 1.53 24.35 -2.98
N ALA A 300 0.31 23.84 -2.84
CA ALA A 300 -0.76 24.45 -2.04
C ALA A 300 -0.37 24.70 -0.58
N ASN A 301 0.46 23.82 -0.01
CA ASN A 301 0.99 23.93 1.33
C ASN A 301 2.23 23.02 1.49
N THR A 302 2.83 22.99 2.68
CA THR A 302 3.89 22.03 3.01
C THR A 302 3.44 20.57 2.83
N ASP A 303 4.35 19.68 2.48
CA ASP A 303 4.09 18.23 2.34
C ASP A 303 3.43 17.66 3.61
N GLN A 304 3.92 18.09 4.77
CA GLN A 304 3.41 17.67 6.08
C GLN A 304 1.94 18.05 6.27
N TYR A 305 1.58 19.30 5.95
CA TYR A 305 0.19 19.78 6.03
C TYR A 305 -0.69 19.05 5.02
N ARG A 306 -0.30 19.01 3.73
CA ARG A 306 -1.10 18.38 2.67
C ARG A 306 -1.38 16.90 2.95
N ALA A 307 -0.39 16.15 3.43
CA ALA A 307 -0.58 14.75 3.83
C ALA A 307 -1.52 14.62 5.04
N ASN A 308 -1.36 15.46 6.08
CA ASN A 308 -2.26 15.44 7.23
C ASN A 308 -3.70 15.80 6.85
N ALA A 309 -3.87 16.80 5.99
CA ALA A 309 -5.17 17.23 5.50
C ALA A 309 -5.87 16.11 4.71
N PHE A 310 -5.13 15.43 3.83
CA PHE A 310 -5.62 14.25 3.11
C PHE A 310 -6.06 13.13 4.07
N ILE A 311 -5.19 12.73 5.02
CA ILE A 311 -5.50 11.69 6.01
C ILE A 311 -6.74 12.05 6.83
N GLN A 312 -6.82 13.29 7.30
CA GLN A 312 -7.94 13.74 8.13
C GLN A 312 -9.25 13.83 7.35
N ALA A 313 -9.25 14.31 6.11
CA ALA A 313 -10.44 14.33 5.26
C ALA A 313 -10.96 12.92 4.94
N MET A 314 -10.05 12.00 4.60
CA MET A 314 -10.39 10.60 4.33
C MET A 314 -10.93 9.88 5.58
N ASN A 315 -10.50 10.27 6.78
CA ASN A 315 -10.99 9.71 8.05
C ASN A 315 -12.12 10.51 8.71
N ASN A 316 -12.57 11.63 8.12
CA ASN A 316 -13.62 12.47 8.71
C ASN A 316 -14.98 11.74 8.67
N PRO A 317 -15.58 11.32 9.81
CA PRO A 317 -16.86 10.59 9.76
C PRO A 317 -18.03 11.47 9.31
N ASP A 318 -17.90 12.79 9.41
CA ASP A 318 -18.98 13.74 9.10
C ASP A 318 -19.06 14.13 7.62
N SER A 319 -18.14 13.64 6.79
CA SER A 319 -18.04 13.91 5.36
C SER A 319 -18.14 12.65 4.54
N GLN A 320 -18.91 12.70 3.45
CA GLN A 320 -19.23 11.55 2.62
C GLN A 320 -18.35 11.45 1.37
N ALA A 321 -17.62 12.52 1.00
CA ALA A 321 -16.71 12.51 -0.14
C ALA A 321 -15.52 13.47 0.07
N VAL A 322 -14.41 13.19 -0.62
CA VAL A 322 -13.23 14.05 -0.67
C VAL A 322 -12.95 14.47 -2.10
N TRP A 323 -13.04 15.77 -2.39
CA TRP A 323 -12.83 16.29 -3.74
C TRP A 323 -11.61 17.21 -3.78
N VAL A 324 -10.68 16.88 -4.67
CA VAL A 324 -9.49 17.68 -4.91
C VAL A 324 -9.86 18.97 -5.63
N VAL A 325 -9.44 20.11 -5.07
CA VAL A 325 -9.74 21.43 -5.64
C VAL A 325 -8.96 21.68 -6.94
N LYS A 326 -7.70 21.24 -7.02
CA LYS A 326 -6.83 21.45 -8.18
C LYS A 326 -5.76 20.36 -8.26
N GLY A 327 -5.42 19.94 -9.48
CA GLY A 327 -4.28 19.08 -9.77
C GLY A 327 -2.96 19.86 -9.79
N GLY A 328 -2.08 19.55 -10.74
CA GLY A 328 -0.79 20.21 -10.92
C GLY A 328 0.40 19.33 -10.51
N ALA A 329 1.06 19.65 -9.40
CA ALA A 329 2.23 18.89 -8.96
C ALA A 329 2.29 18.69 -7.45
N GLY A 330 2.89 17.57 -7.05
CA GLY A 330 3.38 17.33 -5.70
C GLY A 330 2.52 16.41 -4.85
N ALA A 331 1.42 15.84 -5.36
CA ALA A 331 0.63 14.84 -4.63
C ALA A 331 1.42 13.55 -4.35
N THR A 332 2.29 13.14 -5.27
CA THR A 332 3.18 11.96 -5.07
C THR A 332 4.15 12.13 -3.91
N ARG A 333 4.47 13.36 -3.51
CA ARG A 333 5.31 13.65 -2.33
C ARG A 333 4.65 13.26 -1.01
N LEU A 334 3.33 13.06 -1.01
CA LEU A 334 2.58 12.70 0.19
C LEU A 334 2.69 11.19 0.48
N LEU A 335 2.90 10.36 -0.56
CA LEU A 335 2.80 8.90 -0.49
C LEU A 335 3.70 8.26 0.59
N PRO A 336 4.98 8.67 0.77
CA PRO A 336 5.84 8.14 1.84
C PRO A 336 5.20 8.22 3.23
N LYS A 337 4.55 9.34 3.52
CA LYS A 337 3.88 9.53 4.81
C LYS A 337 2.59 8.73 4.88
N LEU A 338 1.83 8.64 3.79
CA LEU A 338 0.58 7.90 3.76
C LEU A 338 0.77 6.40 4.04
N LEU A 339 1.90 5.79 3.65
CA LEU A 339 2.21 4.38 3.94
C LEU A 339 2.12 4.03 5.43
N LYS A 340 2.40 5.00 6.31
CA LYS A 340 2.32 4.81 7.76
C LYS A 340 0.89 4.75 8.28
N TYR A 341 -0.11 5.17 7.51
CA TYR A 341 -1.49 5.29 7.98
C TYR A 341 -2.39 4.15 7.50
N PRO A 342 -3.29 3.64 8.37
CA PRO A 342 -4.27 2.64 7.97
C PRO A 342 -5.28 3.18 6.98
N ALA A 343 -5.93 2.25 6.29
CA ALA A 343 -7.13 2.56 5.52
C ALA A 343 -8.19 3.19 6.45
N PRO A 344 -8.90 4.23 5.98
CA PRO A 344 -10.06 4.74 6.68
C PRO A 344 -11.07 3.63 6.98
N LYS A 345 -11.77 3.75 8.12
CA LYS A 345 -12.82 2.79 8.50
C LYS A 345 -14.02 2.84 7.55
N ILE A 346 -14.36 4.04 7.08
CA ILE A 346 -15.48 4.32 6.19
C ILE A 346 -14.89 4.60 4.81
N SER A 347 -15.35 3.83 3.82
CA SER A 347 -14.97 4.08 2.43
C SER A 347 -15.73 5.29 1.90
N LYS A 348 -15.02 6.21 1.24
CA LYS A 348 -15.58 7.39 0.59
C LYS A 348 -14.79 7.69 -0.69
N PRO A 349 -15.43 8.26 -1.73
CA PRO A 349 -14.77 8.54 -2.98
C PRO A 349 -13.74 9.66 -2.79
N LEU A 350 -12.51 9.39 -3.24
CA LEU A 350 -11.54 10.42 -3.60
C LEU A 350 -11.80 10.82 -5.05
N ILE A 351 -11.95 12.11 -5.31
CA ILE A 351 -12.32 12.64 -6.63
C ILE A 351 -11.26 13.62 -7.14
N GLY A 352 -10.80 13.41 -8.37
CA GLY A 352 -9.84 14.28 -9.06
C GLY A 352 -9.13 13.54 -10.20
N PHE A 353 -8.26 14.21 -10.94
CA PHE A 353 -7.48 13.59 -12.04
C PHE A 353 -6.09 14.25 -12.15
N SER A 354 -5.30 13.90 -13.16
CA SER A 354 -3.95 14.46 -13.36
C SER A 354 -3.02 14.10 -12.19
N ASP A 355 -2.42 15.08 -11.48
CA ASP A 355 -1.56 14.88 -10.29
C ASP A 355 -2.15 13.97 -9.20
N VAL A 356 -3.48 13.90 -9.13
CA VAL A 356 -4.20 13.04 -8.17
C VAL A 356 -4.00 11.55 -8.46
N THR A 357 -3.51 11.17 -9.66
CA THR A 357 -3.20 9.79 -10.05
C THR A 357 -2.36 9.04 -9.01
N GLY A 358 -1.35 9.69 -8.43
CA GLY A 358 -0.55 9.08 -7.37
C GLY A 358 -1.36 8.70 -6.12
N LEU A 359 -2.32 9.55 -5.74
CA LEU A 359 -3.22 9.30 -4.60
C LEU A 359 -4.28 8.27 -4.93
N HIS A 360 -4.83 8.27 -6.15
CA HIS A 360 -5.73 7.20 -6.62
C HIS A 360 -5.07 5.84 -6.54
N ASN A 361 -3.89 5.71 -7.16
CA ASN A 361 -3.12 4.48 -7.12
C ASN A 361 -2.79 4.04 -5.68
N PHE A 362 -2.50 4.99 -4.79
CA PHE A 362 -2.29 4.68 -3.38
C PHE A 362 -3.57 4.17 -2.70
N VAL A 363 -4.69 4.90 -2.80
CA VAL A 363 -5.96 4.53 -2.15
C VAL A 363 -6.48 3.19 -2.68
N ASN A 364 -6.43 2.98 -3.99
CA ASN A 364 -6.88 1.75 -4.63
C ASN A 364 -6.01 0.54 -4.24
N GLN A 365 -4.69 0.71 -4.12
CA GLN A 365 -3.80 -0.42 -3.87
C GLN A 365 -3.53 -0.67 -2.39
N GLN A 366 -3.30 0.38 -1.61
CA GLN A 366 -2.91 0.31 -0.21
C GLN A 366 -4.13 0.23 0.71
N TRP A 367 -5.21 0.93 0.35
CA TRP A 367 -6.45 0.95 1.15
C TRP A 367 -7.57 0.10 0.53
N LYS A 368 -7.38 -0.44 -0.70
CA LYS A 368 -8.36 -1.26 -1.42
C LYS A 368 -9.72 -0.58 -1.59
N MET A 369 -9.74 0.75 -1.55
CA MET A 369 -10.94 1.57 -1.70
C MET A 369 -11.05 2.03 -3.15
N PRO A 370 -12.26 2.03 -3.74
CA PRO A 370 -12.47 2.64 -5.04
C PRO A 370 -12.34 4.16 -4.95
N SER A 371 -12.00 4.78 -6.07
CA SER A 371 -11.89 6.24 -6.21
C SER A 371 -12.44 6.66 -7.57
N LEU A 372 -12.55 7.96 -7.82
CA LEU A 372 -13.12 8.50 -9.05
C LEU A 372 -12.11 9.39 -9.76
N HIS A 373 -11.55 8.90 -10.88
CA HIS A 373 -10.75 9.72 -11.78
C HIS A 373 -11.70 10.63 -12.55
N ALA A 374 -11.77 11.90 -12.20
CA ALA A 374 -12.68 12.86 -12.79
C ALA A 374 -12.15 14.28 -12.64
N ILE A 375 -12.82 15.25 -13.26
CA ILE A 375 -12.47 16.66 -13.12
C ILE A 375 -12.32 17.06 -11.63
N VAL A 376 -11.34 17.94 -11.38
CA VAL A 376 -11.16 18.57 -10.06
C VAL A 376 -12.31 19.53 -9.76
N ALA A 377 -12.56 19.82 -8.48
CA ALA A 377 -13.69 20.65 -8.06
C ALA A 377 -13.55 22.10 -8.50
N GLY A 378 -12.30 22.60 -8.45
CA GLY A 378 -11.98 23.97 -8.81
C GLY A 378 -11.87 24.19 -10.32
N TYR A 379 -11.89 25.47 -10.70
CA TYR A 379 -11.76 25.91 -12.09
C TYR A 379 -10.50 25.32 -12.76
N ASN A 380 -10.70 24.52 -13.80
CA ASN A 380 -9.61 23.94 -14.59
C ASN A 380 -9.31 24.82 -15.81
N SER A 381 -8.41 25.80 -15.64
CA SER A 381 -8.01 26.68 -16.74
C SER A 381 -7.34 25.96 -17.92
N GLU A 382 -6.79 24.76 -17.70
CA GLU A 382 -6.16 23.96 -18.76
C GLU A 382 -7.20 23.31 -19.67
N ALA A 383 -8.39 22.98 -19.16
CA ALA A 383 -9.51 22.56 -20.01
C ALA A 383 -10.11 23.73 -20.82
N ASP A 384 -9.91 24.98 -20.36
CA ASP A 384 -10.50 26.19 -20.96
C ASP A 384 -9.53 27.01 -21.84
N ALA A 385 -8.21 26.78 -21.75
CA ALA A 385 -7.19 27.60 -22.43
C ALA A 385 -7.18 27.37 -23.95
N GLY A 386 -8.10 28.00 -24.69
CA GLY A 386 -8.09 28.04 -26.15
C GLY A 386 -9.42 27.70 -26.82
N ILE A 387 -10.47 27.47 -26.04
CA ILE A 387 -11.76 27.08 -26.58
C ILE A 387 -12.67 28.30 -26.58
N ASN A 388 -12.89 28.87 -27.76
CA ASN A 388 -13.93 29.88 -27.99
C ASN A 388 -15.33 29.23 -28.05
N THR A 389 -15.66 28.39 -27.06
CA THR A 389 -17.00 27.82 -26.84
C THR A 389 -17.19 27.58 -25.34
N ASN A 390 -18.26 28.16 -24.77
CA ASN A 390 -18.74 28.00 -23.40
C ASN A 390 -18.68 26.54 -22.88
N ILE A 391 -17.58 26.11 -22.25
CA ILE A 391 -17.60 24.92 -21.41
C ILE A 391 -18.07 25.36 -20.03
N ASN A 392 -19.31 25.01 -19.70
CA ASN A 392 -19.89 25.35 -18.42
C ASN A 392 -19.29 24.42 -17.37
N ILE A 393 -18.44 24.93 -16.48
CA ILE A 393 -17.93 24.18 -15.32
C ILE A 393 -19.04 23.48 -14.54
N GLY A 394 -20.23 24.09 -14.49
CA GLY A 394 -21.42 23.48 -13.92
C GLY A 394 -21.79 22.15 -14.59
N GLU A 395 -21.60 21.98 -15.90
CA GLU A 395 -21.91 20.75 -16.64
C GLU A 395 -20.91 19.62 -16.35
N SER A 396 -19.61 19.92 -16.32
CA SER A 396 -18.59 18.92 -15.96
C SER A 396 -18.70 18.51 -14.48
N ILE A 397 -18.95 19.47 -13.58
CA ILE A 397 -19.23 19.21 -12.16
C ILE A 397 -20.52 18.40 -12.01
N LYS A 398 -21.56 18.74 -12.77
CA LYS A 398 -22.85 18.05 -12.74
C LYS A 398 -22.67 16.55 -13.01
N THR A 399 -21.82 16.15 -13.95
CA THR A 399 -21.62 14.71 -14.23
C THR A 399 -21.08 13.96 -13.00
N VAL A 400 -20.14 14.56 -12.27
CA VAL A 400 -19.64 13.98 -11.01
C VAL A 400 -20.71 13.99 -9.93
N VAL A 401 -21.46 15.10 -9.80
CA VAL A 401 -22.57 15.22 -8.84
C VAL A 401 -23.65 14.16 -9.08
N ASP A 402 -24.03 13.93 -10.33
CA ASP A 402 -25.02 12.91 -10.71
C ASP A 402 -24.54 11.52 -10.25
N ILE A 403 -23.25 11.20 -10.44
CA ILE A 403 -22.64 9.94 -9.97
C ILE A 403 -22.68 9.83 -8.44
N LEU A 404 -22.42 10.91 -7.72
CA LEU A 404 -22.44 10.92 -6.26
C LEU A 404 -23.85 10.73 -5.69
N LEU A 405 -24.86 11.30 -6.35
CA LEU A 405 -26.27 11.20 -5.97
C LEU A 405 -26.95 9.91 -6.47
N GLU A 406 -26.28 9.10 -7.30
CA GLU A 406 -26.85 7.91 -7.93
C GLU A 406 -27.19 6.81 -6.92
N GLN A 407 -28.49 6.53 -6.78
CA GLN A 407 -29.05 5.61 -5.80
C GLN A 407 -29.03 4.14 -6.25
N GLU A 408 -29.00 3.87 -7.56
CA GLU A 408 -29.26 2.52 -8.10
C GLU A 408 -27.99 1.69 -8.40
N ASN A 409 -26.81 2.06 -7.87
CA ASN A 409 -25.53 1.37 -8.16
C ASN A 409 -25.33 1.11 -9.68
N LYS A 410 -25.57 2.13 -10.51
CA LYS A 410 -25.44 2.01 -11.96
C LYS A 410 -23.99 1.79 -12.38
N ALA A 411 -23.84 1.26 -13.59
CA ALA A 411 -22.58 1.27 -14.30
C ALA A 411 -22.56 2.45 -15.29
N LEU A 412 -21.39 3.03 -15.49
CA LEU A 412 -21.12 3.97 -16.56
C LEU A 412 -20.81 3.18 -17.84
N PHE A 413 -21.31 3.68 -18.97
CA PHE A 413 -21.12 3.06 -20.28
C PHE A 413 -20.42 4.05 -21.20
N TYR A 414 -19.28 3.66 -21.76
CA TYR A 414 -18.59 4.42 -22.80
C TYR A 414 -18.51 3.58 -24.07
N SER A 415 -18.99 4.14 -25.18
CA SER A 415 -18.92 3.53 -26.51
C SER A 415 -17.67 3.99 -27.27
N HIS A 416 -17.42 3.38 -28.43
CA HIS A 416 -16.35 3.75 -29.36
C HIS A 416 -14.93 3.53 -28.82
N LEU A 417 -14.69 2.41 -28.14
CA LEU A 417 -13.33 1.95 -27.90
C LEU A 417 -12.75 1.40 -29.21
N ILE A 418 -11.69 2.03 -29.71
CA ILE A 418 -11.05 1.66 -30.98
C ILE A 418 -9.93 0.66 -30.68
N PRO A 419 -9.96 -0.57 -31.23
CA PRO A 419 -8.89 -1.54 -31.00
C PRO A 419 -7.63 -1.17 -31.78
N MET A 420 -6.51 -1.01 -31.09
CA MET A 420 -5.25 -0.51 -31.67
C MET A 420 -4.29 -1.62 -32.11
N ASN A 421 -4.47 -2.85 -31.64
CA ASN A 421 -3.60 -3.99 -32.00
C ASN A 421 -4.39 -5.29 -32.24
N THR A 422 -3.69 -6.35 -32.64
CA THR A 422 -4.29 -7.65 -32.98
C THR A 422 -5.01 -8.27 -31.78
N SER A 423 -4.40 -8.25 -30.60
CA SER A 423 -5.00 -8.79 -29.36
C SER A 423 -6.33 -8.10 -29.04
N ALA A 424 -6.42 -6.78 -29.17
CA ALA A 424 -7.67 -6.05 -28.99
C ALA A 424 -8.74 -6.41 -30.03
N LYS A 425 -8.37 -6.55 -31.30
CA LYS A 425 -9.31 -6.90 -32.39
C LYS A 425 -9.92 -8.31 -32.21
N GLN A 426 -9.17 -9.22 -31.60
CA GLN A 426 -9.59 -10.61 -31.36
C GLN A 426 -10.38 -10.78 -30.05
N ALA A 427 -10.30 -9.82 -29.14
CA ALA A 427 -11.06 -9.87 -27.89
C ALA A 427 -12.58 -9.82 -28.17
N THR A 428 -13.33 -10.60 -27.39
CA THR A 428 -14.79 -10.54 -27.35
C THR A 428 -15.30 -9.89 -26.07
N LYS A 429 -14.60 -10.18 -24.97
CA LYS A 429 -14.89 -9.68 -23.62
C LYS A 429 -13.61 -9.68 -22.79
N ILE A 430 -13.40 -8.64 -22.00
CA ILE A 430 -12.28 -8.50 -21.05
C ILE A 430 -12.87 -7.99 -19.74
N ASP A 431 -12.68 -8.74 -18.66
CA ASP A 431 -13.08 -8.33 -17.32
C ASP A 431 -11.85 -7.84 -16.53
N GLY A 432 -12.06 -6.93 -15.58
CA GLY A 432 -11.00 -6.44 -14.70
C GLY A 432 -11.47 -5.29 -13.83
N SER A 433 -10.53 -4.55 -13.26
CA SER A 433 -10.79 -3.27 -12.60
C SER A 433 -9.86 -2.19 -13.14
N LEU A 434 -10.36 -0.96 -13.24
CA LEU A 434 -9.54 0.16 -13.71
C LEU A 434 -8.50 0.57 -12.68
N LEU A 435 -7.29 0.85 -13.13
CA LEU A 435 -6.22 1.52 -12.37
C LEU A 435 -5.37 2.35 -13.34
N GLY A 436 -4.69 3.39 -12.85
CA GLY A 436 -3.88 4.28 -13.69
C GLY A 436 -4.36 5.73 -13.63
N GLY A 437 -4.27 6.43 -14.75
CA GLY A 437 -4.53 7.87 -14.86
C GLY A 437 -3.46 8.54 -15.71
N ASN A 438 -2.80 9.56 -15.16
CA ASN A 438 -1.74 10.26 -15.88
C ASN A 438 -0.50 9.37 -16.11
N LEU A 439 -0.09 9.21 -17.37
CA LEU A 439 1.01 8.35 -17.82
C LEU A 439 2.33 8.72 -17.14
N THR A 440 2.73 9.99 -17.16
CA THR A 440 3.97 10.46 -16.53
C THR A 440 4.02 10.10 -15.05
N LEU A 441 2.91 10.21 -14.34
CA LEU A 441 2.85 9.84 -12.92
C LEU A 441 2.88 8.34 -12.69
N VAL A 442 2.21 7.55 -13.52
CA VAL A 442 2.33 6.08 -13.48
C VAL A 442 3.79 5.68 -13.68
N GLN A 443 4.46 6.22 -14.71
CA GLN A 443 5.87 5.96 -14.99
C GLN A 443 6.78 6.37 -13.83
N SER A 444 6.51 7.51 -13.18
CA SER A 444 7.33 8.01 -12.06
C SER A 444 7.35 7.11 -10.82
N THR A 445 6.42 6.14 -10.74
CA THR A 445 6.33 5.19 -9.62
C THR A 445 7.03 3.86 -9.88
N LEU A 446 7.57 3.64 -11.08
CA LEU A 446 8.29 2.41 -11.45
C LEU A 446 9.46 2.16 -10.51
N ASP A 447 9.64 0.90 -10.12
CA ASP A 447 10.66 0.42 -9.18
C ASP A 447 10.61 1.12 -7.79
N THR A 448 9.42 1.59 -7.40
CA THR A 448 9.16 2.13 -6.06
C THR A 448 8.09 1.33 -5.34
N PRO A 449 7.99 1.44 -4.00
CA PRO A 449 6.85 0.94 -3.23
C PRO A 449 5.46 1.38 -3.71
N PHE A 450 5.39 2.42 -4.56
CA PHE A 450 4.16 3.00 -5.08
C PHE A 450 3.80 2.50 -6.48
N GLN A 451 4.65 1.67 -7.11
CA GLN A 451 4.38 1.12 -8.43
C GLN A 451 3.02 0.43 -8.44
N ALA A 452 2.22 0.72 -9.47
CA ALA A 452 0.93 0.07 -9.66
C ALA A 452 1.08 -1.44 -9.87
N ARG A 453 0.30 -2.24 -9.13
CA ARG A 453 0.11 -3.68 -9.31
C ARG A 453 -1.11 -3.87 -10.19
N LEU A 454 -0.87 -4.36 -11.40
CA LEU A 454 -1.87 -4.40 -12.46
C LEU A 454 -2.30 -5.83 -12.84
N ASP A 455 -1.94 -6.83 -12.03
CA ASP A 455 -2.42 -8.20 -12.17
C ASP A 455 -3.97 -8.21 -12.17
N ASP A 456 -4.54 -8.79 -13.23
CA ASP A 456 -5.99 -8.88 -13.48
C ASP A 456 -6.70 -7.51 -13.60
N ARG A 457 -5.97 -6.45 -13.96
CA ARG A 457 -6.49 -5.07 -14.10
C ARG A 457 -6.48 -4.57 -15.53
N ILE A 458 -7.28 -3.53 -15.75
CA ILE A 458 -7.28 -2.75 -16.98
C ILE A 458 -6.59 -1.42 -16.67
N LEU A 459 -5.48 -1.15 -17.36
CA LEU A 459 -4.69 0.06 -17.19
C LEU A 459 -5.27 1.19 -18.04
N ILE A 460 -5.61 2.33 -17.43
CA ILE A 460 -5.98 3.55 -18.16
C ILE A 460 -4.82 4.55 -18.14
N LEU A 461 -4.53 5.16 -19.29
CA LEU A 461 -3.44 6.13 -19.45
C LEU A 461 -3.90 7.33 -20.26
N GLU A 462 -3.62 8.52 -19.75
CA GLU A 462 -3.79 9.81 -20.43
C GLU A 462 -2.57 10.69 -20.12
N ASP A 463 -2.26 11.70 -20.94
CA ASP A 463 -1.20 12.64 -20.58
C ASP A 463 -1.34 14.00 -21.25
N ILE A 464 -0.70 15.01 -20.64
CA ILE A 464 -0.61 16.38 -21.17
C ILE A 464 0.82 16.90 -21.11
N GLY A 465 1.21 17.73 -22.09
CA GLY A 465 2.44 18.53 -22.01
C GLY A 465 3.71 17.83 -22.52
N ASN A 466 3.63 16.54 -22.83
CA ASN A 466 4.74 15.79 -23.40
C ASN A 466 4.76 15.91 -24.93
N SER A 467 5.94 16.18 -25.50
CA SER A 467 6.16 16.00 -26.95
C SER A 467 6.10 14.53 -27.33
N ALA A 468 5.84 14.24 -28.62
CA ALA A 468 5.81 12.86 -29.12
C ALA A 468 7.08 12.05 -28.78
N HIS A 469 8.27 12.67 -28.85
CA HIS A 469 9.52 11.99 -28.46
C HIS A 469 9.65 11.73 -26.97
N GLN A 470 9.06 12.57 -26.11
CA GLN A 470 8.99 12.31 -24.67
C GLN A 470 8.02 11.17 -24.38
N LEU A 471 6.84 11.19 -25.01
CA LEU A 471 5.86 10.10 -24.90
C LEU A 471 6.46 8.77 -25.34
N GLU A 472 7.19 8.73 -26.45
CA GLU A 472 7.82 7.50 -26.94
C GLU A 472 8.79 6.92 -25.91
N ARG A 473 9.63 7.76 -25.28
CA ARG A 473 10.56 7.32 -24.22
C ARG A 473 9.83 6.80 -22.98
N ILE A 474 8.74 7.47 -22.57
CA ILE A 474 7.96 7.07 -21.39
C ILE A 474 7.26 5.74 -21.65
N LEU A 475 6.63 5.59 -22.82
CA LEU A 475 5.94 4.36 -23.23
C LEU A 475 6.90 3.19 -23.42
N ASP A 476 8.08 3.42 -24.00
CA ASP A 476 9.14 2.41 -24.07
C ASP A 476 9.63 2.00 -22.69
N ASN A 477 9.80 2.95 -21.75
CA ASN A 477 10.17 2.64 -20.38
C ASN A 477 9.13 1.74 -19.70
N ILE A 478 7.83 2.01 -19.88
CA ILE A 478 6.75 1.14 -19.41
C ILE A 478 6.82 -0.23 -20.08
N ARG A 479 7.00 -0.30 -21.39
CA ARG A 479 7.08 -1.53 -22.17
C ARG A 479 8.24 -2.44 -21.74
N TYR A 480 9.39 -1.87 -21.41
CA TYR A 480 10.56 -2.62 -20.95
C TYR A 480 10.52 -2.97 -19.45
N SER A 481 9.59 -2.37 -18.70
CA SER A 481 9.42 -2.63 -17.28
C SER A 481 8.53 -3.86 -17.02
N GLN A 482 8.50 -4.31 -15.77
CA GLN A 482 7.59 -5.37 -15.32
C GLN A 482 6.16 -4.86 -15.07
N LEU A 483 5.88 -3.57 -15.26
CA LEU A 483 4.59 -2.97 -14.93
C LEU A 483 3.42 -3.64 -15.67
N LEU A 484 3.65 -4.03 -16.92
CA LEU A 484 2.61 -4.58 -17.78
C LEU A 484 2.35 -6.09 -17.56
N ASN A 485 3.10 -6.73 -16.66
CA ASN A 485 2.89 -8.14 -16.33
C ASN A 485 1.51 -8.33 -15.69
N GLY A 486 0.72 -9.26 -16.22
CA GLY A 486 -0.62 -9.59 -15.70
C GLY A 486 -1.72 -8.58 -16.04
N VAL A 487 -1.44 -7.56 -16.88
CA VAL A 487 -2.46 -6.59 -17.33
C VAL A 487 -3.44 -7.24 -18.31
N ASN A 488 -4.74 -7.09 -18.08
CA ASN A 488 -5.80 -7.64 -18.94
C ASN A 488 -6.05 -6.80 -20.18
N ALA A 489 -5.96 -5.47 -20.08
CA ALA A 489 -6.05 -4.54 -21.21
C ALA A 489 -5.45 -3.17 -20.86
N ILE A 490 -5.14 -2.39 -21.90
CA ILE A 490 -4.76 -0.98 -21.79
C ILE A 490 -5.78 -0.13 -22.54
N ILE A 491 -6.24 0.95 -21.93
CA ILE A 491 -7.05 1.99 -22.57
C ILE A 491 -6.25 3.28 -22.58
N LEU A 492 -5.90 3.73 -23.78
CA LEU A 492 -5.29 5.02 -24.03
C LEU A 492 -6.41 6.06 -24.18
N GLY A 493 -6.47 6.99 -23.25
CA GLY A 493 -7.33 8.18 -23.29
C GLY A 493 -6.73 9.25 -24.18
N GLU A 494 -6.95 10.50 -23.81
CA GLU A 494 -6.42 11.62 -24.58
C GLU A 494 -4.94 11.88 -24.25
N PHE A 495 -4.14 12.06 -25.31
CA PHE A 495 -2.75 12.48 -25.24
C PHE A 495 -2.60 13.78 -26.04
N ILE A 496 -2.33 14.88 -25.33
CA ILE A 496 -2.14 16.19 -25.96
C ILE A 496 -0.83 16.80 -25.49
N GLN A 497 -0.11 17.49 -26.37
CA GLN A 497 1.00 18.32 -25.96
C GLN A 497 0.47 19.65 -25.41
N THR A 498 -0.51 20.23 -26.09
CA THR A 498 -1.23 21.43 -25.70
C THR A 498 -2.69 21.37 -26.16
N THR A 499 -3.54 22.22 -25.62
CA THR A 499 -4.94 22.37 -26.06
C THR A 499 -5.10 22.92 -27.48
N GLN A 500 -4.00 23.38 -28.11
CA GLN A 500 -3.99 24.03 -29.42
C GLN A 500 -3.05 23.31 -30.40
N ASP A 501 -2.89 22.00 -30.22
CA ASP A 501 -1.98 21.21 -31.05
C ASP A 501 -2.35 21.29 -32.53
N LYS A 502 -1.33 21.54 -33.35
CA LYS A 502 -1.47 21.48 -34.81
C LYS A 502 -1.57 20.03 -35.24
N LYS A 503 -2.22 19.77 -36.37
CA LYS A 503 -2.36 18.43 -36.97
C LYS A 503 -1.05 17.62 -36.98
N ALA A 504 0.07 18.25 -37.34
CA ALA A 504 1.37 17.56 -37.37
C ALA A 504 1.80 17.00 -35.99
N VAL A 505 1.49 17.69 -34.89
CA VAL A 505 1.79 17.21 -33.52
C VAL A 505 0.87 16.04 -33.18
N ILE A 506 -0.43 16.16 -33.50
CA ILE A 506 -1.41 15.10 -33.31
C ILE A 506 -1.00 13.83 -34.06
N ASP A 507 -0.65 13.95 -35.35
CA ASP A 507 -0.20 12.83 -36.19
C ASP A 507 1.06 12.15 -35.62
N MET A 508 2.00 12.92 -35.03
CA MET A 508 3.19 12.38 -34.37
C MET A 508 2.86 11.64 -33.07
N ILE A 509 1.95 12.17 -32.25
CA ILE A 509 1.46 11.51 -31.03
C ILE A 509 0.76 10.21 -31.40
N ASP A 510 -0.16 10.24 -32.36
CA ASP A 510 -0.90 9.06 -32.83
C ASP A 510 0.04 7.96 -33.35
N LEU A 511 1.09 8.34 -34.09
CA LEU A 511 2.12 7.42 -34.53
C LEU A 511 2.82 6.72 -33.35
N VAL A 512 3.19 7.49 -32.31
CA VAL A 512 3.85 6.96 -31.11
C VAL A 512 2.92 6.02 -30.33
N LEU A 513 1.66 6.38 -30.13
CA LEU A 513 0.68 5.52 -29.46
C LEU A 513 0.44 4.22 -30.24
N GLN A 514 0.36 4.31 -31.58
CA GLN A 514 0.20 3.13 -32.44
C GLN A 514 1.44 2.23 -32.40
N ARG A 515 2.66 2.79 -32.36
CA ARG A 515 3.90 2.02 -32.18
C ARG A 515 3.92 1.28 -30.86
N PHE A 516 3.53 1.94 -29.77
CA PHE A 516 3.39 1.30 -28.46
C PHE A 516 2.39 0.14 -28.49
N ALA A 517 1.19 0.37 -29.03
CA ALA A 517 0.15 -0.66 -29.13
C ALA A 517 0.61 -1.89 -29.94
N ASN A 518 1.37 -1.68 -31.02
CA ASN A 518 1.96 -2.76 -31.82
C ASN A 518 3.12 -3.47 -31.13
N GLY A 519 3.72 -2.85 -30.11
CA GLY A 519 4.89 -3.37 -29.40
C GLY A 519 4.55 -4.22 -28.17
N VAL A 520 3.28 -4.44 -27.86
CA VAL A 520 2.80 -5.22 -26.70
C VAL A 520 1.76 -6.25 -27.12
N ASP A 521 1.77 -7.42 -26.48
CA ASP A 521 0.80 -8.50 -26.74
C ASP A 521 -0.52 -8.35 -25.97
N ILE A 522 -0.64 -7.30 -25.14
CA ILE A 522 -1.81 -6.97 -24.34
C ILE A 522 -2.85 -6.26 -25.23
N PRO A 523 -4.16 -6.54 -25.10
CA PRO A 523 -5.19 -5.77 -25.78
C PRO A 523 -5.08 -4.25 -25.50
N VAL A 524 -4.82 -3.45 -26.53
CA VAL A 524 -4.77 -1.98 -26.42
C VAL A 524 -5.94 -1.35 -27.17
N PHE A 525 -6.67 -0.49 -26.48
CA PHE A 525 -7.77 0.30 -27.02
C PHE A 525 -7.46 1.79 -26.90
N ARG A 526 -8.05 2.59 -27.80
CA ARG A 526 -8.15 4.04 -27.67
C ARG A 526 -9.58 4.43 -27.30
N GLY A 527 -9.73 5.37 -26.39
CA GLY A 527 -11.01 5.92 -25.97
C GLY A 527 -10.88 7.39 -25.58
N ASP A 528 -11.15 8.29 -26.52
CA ASP A 528 -10.99 9.75 -26.36
C ASP A 528 -12.15 10.37 -25.54
N PHE A 529 -12.43 9.79 -24.37
CA PHE A 529 -13.49 10.24 -23.45
C PHE A 529 -12.95 10.62 -22.06
N PHE A 530 -11.65 10.49 -21.81
CA PHE A 530 -11.01 10.95 -20.57
C PHE A 530 -9.60 11.50 -20.84
N GLY A 531 -9.21 12.53 -20.09
CA GLY A 531 -7.91 13.19 -20.21
C GLY A 531 -7.99 14.70 -19.96
N HIS A 532 -7.08 15.44 -20.60
CA HIS A 532 -6.93 16.90 -20.41
C HIS A 532 -7.51 17.74 -21.56
N SER A 533 -8.28 17.17 -22.50
CA SER A 533 -8.99 17.95 -23.51
C SER A 533 -10.36 18.40 -22.99
N LYS A 534 -11.28 18.67 -23.93
CA LYS A 534 -12.67 19.06 -23.67
C LYS A 534 -13.48 18.01 -22.90
N LEU A 535 -13.17 16.73 -23.09
CA LEU A 535 -13.93 15.62 -22.54
C LEU A 535 -13.12 14.96 -21.43
N ASN A 536 -13.64 15.02 -20.21
CA ASN A 536 -13.10 14.25 -19.09
C ASN A 536 -14.25 13.56 -18.37
N HIS A 537 -14.70 12.46 -18.94
CA HIS A 537 -15.73 11.65 -18.33
C HIS A 537 -15.20 10.95 -17.07
N PRO A 538 -15.97 10.92 -15.98
CA PRO A 538 -15.52 10.28 -14.73
C PRO A 538 -15.27 8.78 -14.89
N MET A 539 -14.08 8.30 -14.52
CA MET A 539 -13.72 6.88 -14.56
C MET A 539 -13.60 6.33 -13.13
N PRO A 540 -14.58 5.52 -12.65
CA PRO A 540 -14.45 4.80 -11.39
C PRO A 540 -13.26 3.83 -11.42
N LEU A 541 -12.37 3.96 -10.44
CA LEU A 541 -11.17 3.15 -10.29
C LEU A 541 -11.38 2.09 -9.21
N ASN A 542 -10.72 0.94 -9.39
CA ASN A 542 -10.79 -0.21 -8.50
C ASN A 542 -12.23 -0.72 -8.26
N THR A 543 -13.08 -0.61 -9.28
CA THR A 543 -14.42 -1.21 -9.36
C THR A 543 -14.50 -2.21 -10.52
N THR A 544 -15.54 -3.04 -10.52
CA THR A 544 -15.73 -4.05 -11.59
C THR A 544 -15.92 -3.36 -12.94
N THR A 545 -15.15 -3.80 -13.92
CA THR A 545 -15.12 -3.25 -15.27
C THR A 545 -15.14 -4.35 -16.31
N GLN A 546 -15.82 -4.09 -17.41
CA GLN A 546 -15.90 -4.99 -18.55
C GLN A 546 -15.77 -4.23 -19.86
N ILE A 547 -14.83 -4.64 -20.70
CA ILE A 547 -14.79 -4.27 -22.12
C ILE A 547 -15.47 -5.38 -22.90
N PHE A 548 -16.37 -5.03 -23.81
CA PHE A 548 -17.09 -6.01 -24.62
C PHE A 548 -17.32 -5.48 -26.03
N LYS A 549 -17.39 -6.40 -26.99
CA LYS A 549 -17.68 -6.08 -28.38
C LYS A 549 -19.17 -5.78 -28.55
N ASN A 550 -19.49 -4.66 -29.21
CA ASN A 550 -20.85 -4.25 -29.55
C ASN A 550 -20.92 -3.93 -31.05
N GLY A 551 -21.34 -4.91 -31.86
CA GLY A 551 -21.27 -4.82 -33.31
C GLY A 551 -19.82 -4.81 -33.82
N ASN A 552 -19.45 -3.75 -34.55
CA ASN A 552 -18.08 -3.56 -35.05
C ASN A 552 -17.17 -2.77 -34.09
N ASP A 553 -17.75 -2.17 -33.04
CA ASP A 553 -17.03 -1.35 -32.06
C ASP A 553 -16.88 -2.09 -30.73
N PHE A 554 -16.05 -1.55 -29.84
CA PHE A 554 -15.99 -1.97 -28.44
C PHE A 554 -16.64 -0.93 -27.53
N SER A 555 -17.19 -1.39 -26.42
CA SER A 555 -17.74 -0.56 -25.36
C SER A 555 -17.18 -1.02 -24.03
N ILE A 556 -17.18 -0.12 -23.06
CA ILE A 556 -16.78 -0.40 -21.68
C ILE A 556 -17.97 -0.13 -20.76
N LYS A 557 -18.16 -1.03 -19.79
CA LYS A 557 -19.08 -0.90 -18.67
C LYS A 557 -18.27 -0.86 -17.38
N VAL A 558 -18.38 0.22 -16.61
CA VAL A 558 -17.64 0.41 -15.36
C VAL A 558 -18.63 0.60 -14.22
N ASN A 559 -18.62 -0.28 -13.21
CA ASN A 559 -19.46 -0.08 -12.02
C ASN A 559 -19.00 1.16 -11.24
N ILE A 560 -19.94 1.94 -10.71
CA ILE A 560 -19.61 3.18 -10.00
C ILE A 560 -18.89 2.94 -8.67
N LYS A 561 -19.32 1.96 -7.86
CA LYS A 561 -18.83 1.75 -6.49
C LYS A 561 -18.93 0.31 -6.03
#